data_AF-A0A722L676-F1
#
_entry.id   AF-A0A722L676-F1
#
_cell.length_a   1.000
_cell.length_b   1.000
_cell.length_c   1.000
_cell.angle_alpha   90.00
_cell.angle_beta   90.00
_cell.angle_gamma   90.00
#
_symmetry.space_group_name_H-M   'P 1'
#
loop_
_entity.id
_entity.type
_entity.pdbx_description
1 polymer ?
#
loop_
_entity_poly.entity_id
_entity_poly.type
_entity_poly.pdbx_seq_one_letter_code
_entity_poly.pdbx_strand_id
1 'polypeptide(L)'
;MKTCSRCNQQKEERDFQIRRASNDGLTAACRVCLAEYDKERAGLPHRVSARRDYQSSDRGRERCNAAKKRFIKRNPWKRKAHIIVGNFLRDGKLTRPSRCECCGSECKPQAHHCDYGKPTDVMWLCKSCHVEWHKHNKPIYPDEAPVTLPFPRHSIHAI
;
A
#
# COMPACT_ATOMS: atom_id res chain seq x y z
N MET A 1 9.03 29.92 13.92
CA MET A 1 7.84 29.68 14.78
C MET A 1 6.60 30.27 14.13
N LYS A 2 5.50 29.50 14.04
CA LYS A 2 4.24 29.96 13.45
C LYS A 2 3.04 29.48 14.27
N THR A 3 2.03 30.33 14.44
CA THR A 3 0.78 29.98 15.12
C THR A 3 -0.20 29.32 14.15
N CYS A 4 -0.72 28.15 14.53
CA CYS A 4 -1.74 27.44 13.76
C CYS A 4 -3.10 28.13 13.85
N SER A 5 -3.72 28.45 12.72
CA SER A 5 -5.03 29.13 12.65
C SER A 5 -6.24 28.29 13.08
N ARG A 6 -6.03 27.05 13.57
CA ARG A 6 -7.09 26.13 14.00
C ARG A 6 -6.97 25.75 15.47
N CYS A 7 -5.80 25.26 15.89
CA CYS A 7 -5.57 24.90 17.29
C CYS A 7 -4.92 26.03 18.11
N ASN A 8 -4.57 27.15 17.49
CA ASN A 8 -3.96 28.34 18.11
C ASN A 8 -2.63 28.10 18.84
N GLN A 9 -1.98 26.94 18.63
CA GLN A 9 -0.67 26.62 19.19
C GLN A 9 0.45 27.19 18.30
N GLN A 10 1.54 27.66 18.93
CA GLN A 10 2.81 27.92 18.25
C GLN A 10 3.51 26.59 17.92
N LYS A 11 3.97 26.46 16.67
CA LYS A 11 4.61 25.25 16.16
C LYS A 11 5.78 25.59 15.24
N GLU A 12 6.61 24.58 14.98
CA GLU A 12 7.72 24.66 14.04
C GLU A 12 7.22 24.80 12.61
N GLU A 13 7.98 25.48 11.76
CA GLU A 13 7.62 25.65 10.34
C GLU A 13 7.45 24.31 9.62
N ARG A 14 8.23 23.29 10.04
CA ARG A 14 8.10 21.90 9.54
C ARG A 14 6.73 21.28 9.83
N ASP A 15 6.00 21.78 10.83
CA ASP A 15 4.66 21.30 11.19
C ASP A 15 3.58 21.88 10.27
N PHE A 16 3.95 22.74 9.32
CA PHE A 16 3.06 23.30 8.30
C PHE A 16 3.39 22.70 6.93
N GLN A 17 2.43 22.74 6.01
CA GLN A 17 2.66 22.30 4.63
C GLN A 17 3.14 23.49 3.80
N ILE A 18 3.96 23.22 2.79
CA ILE A 18 4.43 24.26 1.87
C ILE A 18 3.25 24.69 0.98
N ARG A 19 2.95 25.98 1.00
CA ARG A 19 1.96 26.63 0.12
C ARG A 19 2.58 27.87 -0.48
N ARG A 20 3.18 27.74 -1.67
CA ARG A 20 3.89 28.83 -2.38
C ARG A 20 3.03 30.08 -2.65
N ALA A 21 1.71 29.95 -2.60
CA ALA A 21 0.79 31.07 -2.78
C ALA A 21 0.54 31.90 -1.51
N SER A 22 1.02 31.49 -0.34
CA SER A 22 0.95 32.31 0.88
C SER A 22 2.21 33.18 1.02
N ASN A 23 2.07 34.31 1.72
CA ASN A 23 3.14 35.28 1.91
C ASN A 23 4.39 34.67 2.57
N ASP A 24 4.21 33.75 3.50
CA ASP A 24 5.28 33.05 4.23
C ASP A 24 5.61 31.67 3.63
N GLY A 25 4.99 31.30 2.51
CA GLY A 25 5.18 30.01 1.87
C GLY A 25 4.62 28.80 2.64
N LEU A 26 3.88 29.01 3.74
CA LEU A 26 3.33 27.96 4.60
C LEU A 26 1.79 28.02 4.72
N THR A 27 1.16 26.87 4.98
CA THR A 27 -0.27 26.84 5.30
C THR A 27 -0.60 27.57 6.60
N ALA A 28 -1.79 28.16 6.70
CA ALA A 28 -2.23 28.84 7.92
C ALA A 28 -2.46 27.87 9.10
N ALA A 29 -2.90 26.65 8.81
CA ALA A 29 -3.09 25.58 9.80
C ALA A 29 -1.96 24.55 9.71
N CYS A 30 -1.63 23.93 10.85
CA CYS A 30 -0.64 22.87 10.92
C CYS A 30 -1.12 21.59 10.24
N ARG A 31 -0.18 20.70 9.89
CA ARG A 31 -0.40 19.43 9.19
C ARG A 31 -1.43 18.54 9.89
N VAL A 32 -1.41 18.50 11.22
CA VAL A 32 -2.35 17.69 12.02
C VAL A 32 -3.78 18.21 11.84
N CYS A 33 -4.01 19.51 12.06
CA CYS A 33 -5.33 20.11 11.91
C CYS A 33 -5.84 20.06 10.47
N LEU A 34 -4.96 20.17 9.47
CA LEU A 34 -5.34 20.00 8.07
C LEU A 34 -5.73 18.55 7.76
N ALA A 35 -4.97 17.58 8.25
CA ALA A 35 -5.26 16.16 8.05
C ALA A 35 -6.60 15.76 8.67
N GLU A 36 -6.89 16.24 9.88
CA GLU A 36 -8.17 16.05 10.56
C GLU A 36 -9.32 16.67 9.78
N TYR A 37 -9.17 17.93 9.38
CA TYR A 37 -10.16 18.63 8.55
C TYR A 37 -10.44 17.92 7.23
N ASP A 38 -9.40 17.49 6.52
CA ASP A 38 -9.56 16.80 5.24
C ASP A 38 -10.22 15.42 5.43
N LYS A 39 -9.95 14.73 6.54
CA LYS A 39 -10.60 13.47 6.91
C LYS A 39 -12.09 13.66 7.16
N GLU A 40 -12.47 14.64 7.97
CA GLU A 40 -13.87 14.99 8.23
C GLU A 40 -14.59 15.35 6.93
N ARG A 41 -13.97 16.23 6.14
CA ARG A 41 -14.52 16.69 4.86
C ARG A 41 -14.71 15.53 3.88
N ALA A 42 -13.79 14.57 3.84
CA ALA A 42 -13.89 13.40 2.97
C ALA A 42 -15.10 12.51 3.29
N GLY A 43 -15.61 12.56 4.53
CA GLY A 43 -16.78 11.81 4.99
C GLY A 43 -18.12 12.52 4.80
N LEU A 44 -18.13 13.80 4.39
CA LEU A 44 -19.38 14.55 4.22
C LEU A 44 -20.31 13.87 3.20
N PRO A 45 -21.63 13.73 3.49
CA PRO A 45 -22.55 12.96 2.65
C PRO A 45 -22.51 13.33 1.16
N HIS A 46 -22.48 14.62 0.84
CA HIS A 46 -22.42 15.09 -0.54
C HIS A 46 -21.13 14.67 -1.27
N ARG A 47 -19.99 14.57 -0.56
CA ARG A 47 -18.71 14.11 -1.14
C ARG A 47 -18.66 12.62 -1.31
N VAL A 48 -19.24 11.88 -0.37
CA VAL A 48 -19.39 10.43 -0.47
C VAL A 48 -20.30 10.07 -1.63
N SER A 49 -21.45 10.75 -1.76
CA SER A 49 -22.35 10.57 -2.92
C SER A 49 -21.63 10.92 -4.22
N ALA A 50 -21.05 12.12 -4.33
CA ALA A 50 -20.34 12.52 -5.55
C ALA A 50 -19.23 11.54 -5.96
N ARG A 51 -18.50 10.95 -5.00
CA ARG A 51 -17.51 9.91 -5.27
C ARG A 51 -18.16 8.63 -5.79
N ARG A 52 -19.24 8.17 -5.15
CA ARG A 52 -19.99 6.98 -5.58
C ARG A 52 -20.55 7.17 -6.99
N ASP A 53 -21.19 8.31 -7.23
CA ASP A 53 -21.86 8.65 -8.48
C ASP A 53 -20.82 8.75 -9.62
N TYR A 54 -19.65 9.35 -9.35
CA TYR A 54 -18.52 9.32 -10.28
C TYR A 54 -18.02 7.90 -10.54
N GLN A 55 -17.84 7.07 -9.51
CA GLN A 55 -17.38 5.69 -9.66
C GLN A 55 -18.34 4.82 -10.49
N SER A 56 -19.67 5.04 -10.38
CA SER A 56 -20.68 4.34 -11.17
C SER A 56 -20.87 4.90 -12.58
N SER A 57 -20.48 6.15 -12.83
CA SER A 57 -20.55 6.75 -14.17
C SER A 57 -19.72 5.97 -15.20
N ASP A 58 -20.08 6.05 -16.48
CA ASP A 58 -19.31 5.41 -17.56
C ASP A 58 -17.86 5.88 -17.57
N ARG A 59 -17.63 7.18 -17.40
CA ARG A 59 -16.29 7.77 -17.33
C ARG A 59 -15.48 7.24 -16.15
N GLY A 60 -16.10 7.08 -14.98
CA GLY A 60 -15.44 6.50 -13.80
C GLY A 60 -15.07 5.04 -14.03
N ARG A 61 -16.02 4.25 -14.52
CA ARG A 61 -15.81 2.83 -14.88
C ARG A 61 -14.71 2.67 -15.93
N GLU A 62 -14.71 3.49 -16.98
CA GLU A 62 -13.69 3.50 -18.01
C GLU A 62 -12.30 3.80 -17.44
N ARG A 63 -12.19 4.83 -16.58
CA ARG A 63 -10.93 5.19 -15.92
C ARG A 63 -10.42 4.07 -15.01
N CYS A 64 -11.29 3.45 -14.23
CA CYS A 64 -10.96 2.28 -13.40
C CYS A 64 -10.49 1.10 -14.26
N ASN A 65 -11.19 0.80 -15.35
CA ASN A 65 -10.83 -0.28 -16.28
C ASN A 65 -9.48 0.00 -16.97
N ALA A 66 -9.23 1.24 -17.40
CA ALA A 66 -7.96 1.65 -17.97
C ALA A 66 -6.81 1.50 -16.96
N ALA A 67 -7.03 1.88 -15.70
CA ALA A 67 -6.05 1.67 -14.63
C ALA A 67 -5.76 0.18 -14.39
N LYS A 68 -6.81 -0.66 -14.34
CA LYS A 68 -6.68 -2.12 -14.24
C LYS A 68 -5.89 -2.72 -15.41
N LYS A 69 -6.18 -2.31 -16.65
CA LYS A 69 -5.43 -2.72 -17.86
C LYS A 69 -3.95 -2.34 -17.76
N ARG A 70 -3.65 -1.10 -17.36
CA ARG A 70 -2.26 -0.64 -17.15
C ARG A 70 -1.54 -1.45 -16.07
N PHE A 71 -2.20 -1.73 -14.95
CA PHE A 71 -1.62 -2.55 -13.89
C PHE A 71 -1.27 -3.96 -14.39
N ILE A 72 -2.20 -4.62 -15.08
CA ILE A 72 -1.99 -5.96 -15.65
C ILE A 72 -0.81 -5.95 -16.64
N LYS A 73 -0.77 -4.97 -17.56
CA LYS A 73 0.31 -4.84 -18.54
C LYS A 73 1.68 -4.64 -17.88
N ARG A 74 1.75 -3.84 -16.82
CA ARG A 74 3.01 -3.55 -16.11
C ARG A 74 3.44 -4.66 -15.13
N ASN A 75 2.54 -5.55 -14.73
CA ASN A 75 2.80 -6.55 -13.69
C ASN A 75 2.36 -7.95 -14.15
N PRO A 76 2.93 -8.49 -15.24
CA PRO A 76 2.52 -9.78 -15.80
C PRO A 76 2.73 -10.92 -14.80
N TRP A 77 3.86 -10.96 -14.09
CA TRP A 77 4.17 -11.99 -13.09
C TRP A 77 3.24 -11.97 -11.88
N LYS A 78 2.93 -10.79 -11.34
CA LYS A 78 1.94 -10.67 -10.25
C LYS A 78 0.58 -11.17 -10.70
N ARG A 79 0.16 -10.78 -11.91
CA ARG A 79 -1.13 -11.21 -12.46
C ARG A 79 -1.17 -12.72 -12.63
N LYS A 80 -0.12 -13.32 -13.21
CA LYS A 80 0.01 -14.77 -13.39
C LYS A 80 -0.08 -15.49 -12.05
N ALA A 81 0.71 -15.07 -11.07
CA ALA A 81 0.73 -15.71 -9.76
C ALA A 81 -0.63 -15.63 -9.04
N HIS A 82 -1.27 -14.45 -9.04
CA HIS A 82 -2.62 -14.30 -8.48
C HIS A 82 -3.68 -15.17 -9.18
N ILE A 83 -3.61 -15.35 -10.51
CA ILE A 83 -4.51 -16.26 -11.23
C ILE A 83 -4.27 -17.70 -10.78
N ILE A 84 -3.01 -18.14 -10.72
CA ILE A 84 -2.65 -19.52 -10.36
C ILE A 84 -3.10 -19.84 -8.94
N VAL A 85 -2.75 -19.01 -7.95
CA VAL A 85 -3.21 -19.19 -6.56
C VAL A 85 -4.73 -19.21 -6.48
N GLY A 86 -5.41 -18.30 -7.19
CA GLY A 86 -6.86 -18.23 -7.21
C GLY A 86 -7.51 -19.49 -7.79
N ASN A 87 -6.93 -20.08 -8.83
CA ASN A 87 -7.38 -21.35 -9.39
C ASN A 87 -7.10 -22.50 -8.41
N PHE A 88 -5.92 -22.56 -7.81
CA PHE A 88 -5.56 -23.62 -6.87
C PHE A 88 -6.44 -23.62 -5.61
N LEU A 89 -6.78 -22.44 -5.09
CA LEU A 89 -7.74 -22.29 -3.99
C LEU A 89 -9.15 -22.76 -4.39
N ARG A 90 -9.59 -22.43 -5.61
CA ARG A 90 -10.91 -22.83 -6.13
C ARG A 90 -10.99 -24.34 -6.31
N ASP A 91 -9.92 -24.93 -6.85
CA ASP A 91 -9.83 -26.35 -7.19
C ASP A 91 -9.45 -27.22 -5.97
N GLY A 92 -9.27 -26.62 -4.78
CA GLY A 92 -8.89 -27.33 -3.54
C GLY A 92 -7.44 -27.83 -3.50
N LYS A 93 -6.60 -27.46 -4.48
CA LYS A 93 -5.17 -27.82 -4.55
C LYS A 93 -4.30 -27.02 -3.59
N LEU A 94 -4.80 -25.88 -3.12
CA LEU A 94 -4.18 -25.07 -2.09
C LEU A 94 -5.24 -24.73 -1.05
N THR A 95 -4.88 -24.82 0.23
CA THR A 95 -5.77 -24.46 1.33
C THR A 95 -5.26 -23.18 1.99
N ARG A 96 -6.16 -22.22 2.20
CA ARG A 96 -5.84 -21.01 2.97
C ARG A 96 -6.03 -21.30 4.47
N PRO A 97 -5.00 -21.09 5.32
CA PRO A 97 -5.15 -21.21 6.75
C PRO A 97 -6.00 -20.07 7.34
N SER A 98 -6.55 -20.30 8.53
CA SER A 98 -7.28 -19.28 9.31
C SER A 98 -6.37 -18.38 10.16
N ARG A 99 -5.05 -18.61 10.13
CA ARG A 99 -4.07 -17.87 10.95
C ARG A 99 -2.93 -17.34 10.10
N CYS A 100 -2.36 -16.22 10.52
CA CYS A 100 -1.15 -15.66 9.94
C CYS A 100 0.06 -16.54 10.30
N GLU A 101 0.90 -16.88 9.33
CA GLU A 101 2.12 -17.67 9.56
C GLU A 101 3.22 -16.89 10.29
N CYS A 102 3.22 -15.55 10.20
CA CYS A 102 4.24 -14.73 10.84
C CYS A 102 3.91 -14.42 12.31
N CYS A 103 2.67 -14.07 12.63
CA CYS A 103 2.28 -13.63 13.98
C CYS A 103 1.25 -14.53 14.67
N GLY A 104 0.73 -15.57 14.01
CA GLY A 104 -0.26 -16.50 14.59
C GLY A 104 -1.68 -15.95 14.75
N SER A 105 -1.92 -14.66 14.48
CA SER A 105 -3.23 -14.03 14.64
C SER A 105 -4.28 -14.68 13.75
N GLU A 106 -5.47 -14.93 14.29
CA GLU A 106 -6.62 -15.41 13.53
C GLU A 106 -7.12 -14.33 12.57
N CYS A 107 -7.15 -14.64 11.27
CA CYS A 107 -7.53 -13.71 10.23
C CYS A 107 -7.86 -14.45 8.92
N LYS A 108 -8.18 -13.72 7.85
CA LYS A 108 -8.17 -14.25 6.48
C LYS A 108 -6.85 -13.84 5.83
N PRO A 109 -5.80 -14.69 5.86
CA PRO A 109 -4.48 -14.29 5.40
C PRO A 109 -4.45 -14.10 3.89
N GLN A 110 -3.56 -13.21 3.46
CA GLN A 110 -3.28 -12.93 2.06
C GLN A 110 -2.14 -13.85 1.59
N ALA A 111 -2.23 -14.34 0.36
CA ALA A 111 -1.15 -15.06 -0.30
C ALA A 111 -0.03 -14.07 -0.65
N HIS A 112 0.97 -14.00 0.21
CA HIS A 112 2.18 -13.22 0.00
C HIS A 112 3.15 -14.01 -0.89
N HIS A 113 3.61 -13.38 -1.96
CA HIS A 113 4.53 -13.99 -2.91
C HIS A 113 5.93 -13.41 -2.67
N CYS A 114 6.81 -14.20 -2.06
CA CYS A 114 8.23 -13.86 -1.92
C CYS A 114 8.95 -14.00 -3.27
N ASP A 115 8.54 -14.98 -4.07
CA ASP A 115 9.07 -15.27 -5.41
C ASP A 115 7.90 -15.46 -6.38
N TYR A 116 7.73 -14.53 -7.32
CA TYR A 116 6.69 -14.61 -8.34
C TYR A 116 6.96 -15.69 -9.40
N GLY A 117 8.15 -16.27 -9.44
CA GLY A 117 8.51 -17.45 -10.22
C GLY A 117 8.02 -18.77 -9.64
N LYS A 118 7.60 -18.76 -8.36
CA LYS A 118 6.97 -19.90 -7.68
C LYS A 118 5.54 -19.54 -7.22
N PRO A 119 4.57 -19.44 -8.15
CA PRO A 119 3.23 -18.95 -7.85
C PRO A 119 2.49 -19.60 -6.68
N THR A 120 2.73 -20.88 -6.41
CA THR A 120 2.05 -21.63 -5.34
C THR A 120 2.84 -21.67 -4.04
N ASP A 121 4.10 -21.22 -4.06
CA ASP A 121 4.97 -21.08 -2.89
C ASP A 121 4.69 -19.70 -2.27
N VAL A 122 3.63 -19.65 -1.47
CA VAL A 122 3.13 -18.41 -0.86
C VAL A 122 3.14 -18.52 0.66
N MET A 123 3.50 -17.42 1.31
CA MET A 123 3.31 -17.27 2.75
C MET A 123 1.92 -16.70 3.03
N TRP A 124 1.26 -17.21 4.07
CA TRP A 124 -0.06 -16.75 4.47
C TRP A 124 0.03 -15.68 5.54
N LEU A 125 -0.02 -14.41 5.12
CA LEU A 125 0.21 -13.26 6.01
C LEU A 125 -1.04 -12.43 6.24
N CYS A 126 -1.27 -11.98 7.49
CA CYS A 126 -2.22 -10.91 7.75
C CYS A 126 -1.74 -9.60 7.09
N LYS A 127 -2.65 -8.63 6.95
CA LYS A 127 -2.36 -7.37 6.26
C LYS A 127 -1.16 -6.62 6.87
N SER A 128 -1.04 -6.58 8.19
CA SER A 128 0.07 -5.89 8.87
C SER A 128 1.40 -6.57 8.59
N CYS A 129 1.51 -7.89 8.81
CA CYS A 129 2.72 -8.65 8.50
C CYS A 129 3.10 -8.59 7.02
N HIS A 130 2.12 -8.60 6.11
CA HIS A 130 2.37 -8.47 4.69
C HIS A 130 2.99 -7.10 4.34
N VAL A 131 2.44 -6.00 4.87
CA VAL A 131 3.01 -4.66 4.67
C VAL A 131 4.40 -4.57 5.31
N GLU A 132 4.56 -5.12 6.50
CA GLU A 132 5.83 -5.11 7.24
C GLU A 132 6.95 -5.82 6.49
N TRP A 133 6.64 -6.95 5.85
CA TRP A 133 7.59 -7.67 5.02
C TRP A 133 8.12 -6.79 3.87
N HIS A 134 7.23 -6.07 3.17
CA HIS A 134 7.61 -5.19 2.04
C HIS A 134 8.36 -3.92 2.46
N LYS A 135 8.38 -3.56 3.74
CA LYS A 135 9.27 -2.48 4.23
C LYS A 135 10.73 -2.90 4.24
N HIS A 136 10.98 -4.19 4.49
CA HIS A 136 12.33 -4.73 4.71
C HIS A 136 12.83 -5.61 3.55
N ASN A 137 11.93 -6.08 2.70
CA ASN A 137 12.22 -7.05 1.65
C ASN A 137 11.57 -6.64 0.32
N LYS A 138 12.08 -7.21 -0.78
CA LYS A 138 11.50 -7.09 -2.12
C LYS A 138 11.22 -8.49 -2.67
N PRO A 139 10.10 -8.70 -3.36
CA PRO A 139 9.81 -9.98 -3.97
C PRO A 139 10.71 -10.20 -5.19
N ILE A 140 11.05 -11.46 -5.45
CA ILE A 140 11.83 -11.91 -6.61
C ILE A 140 10.89 -12.06 -7.81
N TYR A 141 11.36 -11.67 -8.99
CA TYR A 141 10.64 -11.86 -10.26
C TYR A 141 11.45 -12.76 -11.21
N PRO A 142 10.79 -13.57 -12.07
CA PRO A 142 11.49 -14.48 -12.99
C PRO A 142 12.45 -13.80 -13.97
N ASP A 143 12.18 -12.54 -14.35
CA ASP A 143 12.98 -11.80 -15.31
C ASP A 143 14.09 -10.97 -14.65
N GLU A 144 14.12 -10.90 -13.31
CA GLU A 144 15.24 -10.29 -12.60
C GLU A 144 16.34 -11.34 -12.50
N ALA A 145 17.40 -11.18 -13.31
CA ALA A 145 18.62 -11.98 -13.16
C ALA A 145 19.03 -11.97 -11.68
N PRO A 146 19.44 -13.12 -11.10
CA PRO A 146 19.88 -13.16 -9.71
C PRO A 146 20.96 -12.09 -9.57
N VAL A 147 20.70 -11.08 -8.74
CA VAL A 147 21.73 -10.10 -8.41
C VAL A 147 22.81 -10.89 -7.70
N THR A 148 23.86 -11.25 -8.42
CA THR A 148 25.13 -11.61 -7.81
C THR A 148 25.56 -10.35 -7.08
N LEU A 149 25.18 -10.24 -5.80
CA LEU A 149 25.69 -9.18 -4.93
C LEU A 149 27.22 -9.34 -4.96
N PRO A 150 27.99 -8.34 -5.44
CA PRO A 150 29.42 -8.53 -5.64
C PRO A 150 30.21 -8.56 -4.33
N PHE A 151 29.56 -8.58 -3.16
CA PHE A 151 30.25 -8.60 -1.87
C PHE A 151 29.52 -9.44 -0.81
N PRO A 152 30.27 -10.21 -0.01
CA PRO A 152 29.72 -10.91 1.14
C PRO A 152 29.24 -9.88 2.16
N ARG A 153 28.03 -10.08 2.70
CA ARG A 153 27.59 -9.35 3.89
C ARG A 153 28.59 -9.68 5.00
N HIS A 154 29.38 -8.68 5.39
CA HIS A 154 30.30 -8.81 6.50
C HIS A 154 29.59 -9.43 7.69
N SER A 155 30.31 -10.41 8.25
CA SER A 155 29.95 -11.25 9.36
C SER A 155 29.44 -10.44 10.55
N ILE A 156 28.40 -10.99 11.15
CA ILE A 156 27.98 -10.73 12.51
C ILE A 156 29.20 -10.94 13.43
N HIS A 157 29.59 -9.90 14.16
CA HIS A 157 30.23 -9.97 15.48
C HIS A 157 29.58 -8.80 16.25
N ALA A 158 28.74 -8.99 17.26
CA ALA A 158 29.00 -9.63 18.55
C ALA A 158 30.33 -9.14 19.15
N ILE A 159 30.31 -7.94 19.75
CA ILE A 159 30.41 -7.66 21.20
C ILE A 159 29.87 -6.24 21.41
#